data_AF-A0A831TYA2-F1
#
_entry.id   AF-A0A831TYA2-F1
#
_cell.length_a   1.000
_cell.length_b   1.000
_cell.length_c   1.000
_cell.angle_alpha   90.00
_cell.angle_beta   90.00
_cell.angle_gamma   90.00
#
_symmetry.space_group_name_H-M   'P 1'
#
loop_
_entity.id
_entity.type
_entity.pdbx_description
1 polymer ?
#
loop_
_entity_poly.entity_id
_entity_poly.type
_entity_poly.pdbx_seq_one_letter_code
_entity_poly.pdbx_strand_id
1 'polypeptide(L)'
;MPDLLLEIGTEELPASVIAPAVAQLRDAVSRHLRAHRLTHGAATTFATPRRLALLLRDVPARQPDSMLEIPGPPVALAYDRAGRPTRAAIGFARRVGVDLAALETRDATVWARKPDP
;
A
#
# COMPACT_ATOMS: atom_id res chain seq x y z
N MET A 1 18.73 0.30 -1.17
CA MET A 1 17.54 -0.37 -0.62
C MET A 1 17.90 -1.83 -0.39
N PRO A 2 17.30 -2.58 0.55
CA PRO A 2 17.68 -3.97 0.76
C PRO A 2 17.31 -4.86 -0.43
N ASP A 3 18.00 -5.99 -0.55
CA ASP A 3 17.62 -7.05 -1.47
C ASP A 3 16.69 -8.04 -0.78
N LEU A 4 15.76 -8.63 -1.53
CA LEU A 4 14.86 -9.68 -1.06
C LEU A 4 15.20 -11.00 -1.77
N LEU A 5 15.56 -12.01 -0.98
CA LEU A 5 15.67 -13.39 -1.44
C LEU A 5 14.46 -14.18 -0.93
N LEU A 6 13.65 -14.69 -1.87
CA LEU A 6 12.58 -15.64 -1.59
C LEU A 6 13.02 -17.02 -2.07
N GLU A 7 13.03 -17.99 -1.16
CA GLU A 7 13.28 -19.39 -1.49
C GLU A 7 12.09 -20.27 -1.10
N ILE A 8 11.75 -21.20 -1.99
CA ILE A 8 10.74 -22.22 -1.76
C ILE A 8 11.43 -23.58 -1.92
N GLY A 9 11.48 -24.33 -0.81
CA GLY A 9 11.86 -25.74 -0.87
C GLY A 9 10.72 -26.56 -1.49
N THR A 10 11.07 -27.48 -2.37
CA THR A 10 10.12 -28.37 -3.03
C THR A 10 10.55 -29.82 -2.87
N GLU A 11 9.60 -30.74 -3.04
CA GLU A 11 9.93 -32.12 -3.40
C GLU A 11 10.58 -32.15 -4.80
N GLU A 12 11.04 -33.32 -5.23
CA GLU A 12 11.71 -33.49 -6.52
C GLU A 12 10.76 -33.16 -7.69
N LEU A 13 10.97 -31.98 -8.29
CA LEU A 13 10.19 -31.52 -9.43
C LEU A 13 10.70 -32.13 -10.74
N PRO A 14 9.80 -32.56 -11.65
CA PRO A 14 10.19 -32.92 -13.01
C PRO A 14 10.91 -31.77 -13.74
N ALA A 15 11.94 -32.07 -14.53
CA ALA A 15 12.69 -31.04 -15.25
C ALA A 15 11.81 -30.11 -16.12
N SER A 16 10.73 -30.66 -16.69
CA SER A 16 9.77 -29.91 -17.51
C SER A 16 8.99 -28.83 -16.75
N VAL A 17 8.83 -28.96 -15.42
CA VAL A 17 8.04 -28.00 -14.63
C VAL A 17 8.88 -26.91 -13.99
N ILE A 18 10.19 -27.11 -13.84
CA ILE A 18 11.09 -26.20 -13.12
C ILE A 18 11.12 -24.81 -13.77
N ALA A 19 11.40 -24.74 -15.07
CA ALA A 19 11.50 -23.45 -15.78
C ALA A 19 10.16 -22.68 -15.80
N PRO A 20 9.01 -23.31 -16.10
CA PRO A 20 7.71 -22.65 -15.95
C PRO A 20 7.42 -22.18 -14.52
N ALA A 21 7.71 -23.00 -13.51
CA ALA A 21 7.42 -22.69 -12.12
C ALA A 21 8.21 -21.48 -11.61
N VAL A 22 9.51 -21.40 -11.92
CA VAL A 22 10.33 -20.27 -11.49
C VAL A 22 9.95 -18.97 -12.21
N ALA A 23 9.52 -19.05 -13.47
CA ALA A 23 8.97 -17.91 -14.20
C ALA A 23 7.65 -17.43 -13.58
N GLN A 24 6.75 -18.35 -13.23
CA GLN A 24 5.51 -18.02 -12.54
C GLN A 24 5.76 -17.39 -11.16
N LEU A 25 6.73 -17.90 -10.41
CA LEU A 25 7.13 -17.34 -9.12
C LEU A 25 7.56 -15.87 -9.28
N ARG A 26 8.46 -15.59 -10.23
CA ARG A 26 8.90 -14.22 -10.54
C ARG A 26 7.70 -13.32 -10.85
N ASP A 27 6.84 -13.73 -11.77
CA ASP A 27 5.73 -12.90 -12.26
C ASP A 27 4.66 -12.68 -11.18
N ALA A 28 4.41 -13.68 -10.33
CA ALA A 28 3.48 -13.57 -9.22
C ALA A 28 4.00 -12.59 -8.16
N VAL A 29 5.26 -12.71 -7.74
CA VAL A 29 5.86 -11.85 -6.72
C VAL A 29 5.98 -10.41 -7.22
N SER A 30 6.49 -10.19 -8.43
CA SER A 30 6.58 -8.84 -9.02
C SER A 30 5.22 -8.15 -9.14
N ARG A 31 4.17 -8.91 -9.49
CA ARG A 31 2.80 -8.39 -9.53
C ARG A 31 2.28 -8.05 -8.14
N HIS A 32 2.56 -8.89 -7.15
CA HIS A 32 2.12 -8.67 -5.77
C HIS A 32 2.80 -7.43 -5.17
N LEU A 33 4.11 -7.28 -5.31
CA LEU A 33 4.84 -6.08 -4.88
C LEU A 33 4.26 -4.81 -5.52
N ARG A 34 4.03 -4.84 -6.84
CA ARG A 34 3.42 -3.71 -7.56
C ARG A 34 2.03 -3.36 -7.04
N ALA A 35 1.19 -4.35 -6.76
CA ALA A 35 -0.16 -4.12 -6.20
C ALA A 35 -0.12 -3.42 -4.83
N HIS A 36 0.95 -3.66 -4.06
CA HIS A 36 1.21 -3.02 -2.79
C HIS A 36 2.08 -1.75 -2.90
N ARG A 37 2.24 -1.19 -4.10
CA ARG A 37 3.03 0.03 -4.37
C ARG A 37 4.50 -0.11 -3.96
N LEU A 38 5.02 -1.34 -3.94
CA LEU A 38 6.42 -1.65 -3.71
C LEU A 38 7.11 -1.86 -5.06
N THR A 39 8.11 -1.04 -5.34
CA THR A 39 8.98 -1.22 -6.51
C THR A 39 10.09 -2.23 -6.20
N HIS A 40 10.74 -2.74 -7.24
CA HIS A 40 11.96 -3.52 -7.11
C HIS A 40 12.84 -3.26 -8.33
N GLY A 41 14.14 -3.46 -8.18
CA GLY A 41 15.13 -3.47 -9.25
C GLY A 41 15.13 -4.78 -10.03
N ALA A 42 16.31 -5.27 -10.40
CA ALA A 42 16.44 -6.50 -11.17
C ALA A 42 15.86 -7.72 -10.44
N ALA A 43 15.25 -8.62 -11.21
CA ALA A 43 14.70 -9.89 -10.73
C ALA A 43 15.48 -11.06 -11.35
N THR A 44 16.12 -11.86 -10.51
CA THR A 44 16.94 -13.01 -10.92
C THR A 44 16.38 -14.29 -10.31
N THR A 45 16.15 -15.29 -11.15
CA THR A 45 15.59 -16.59 -10.76
C THR A 45 16.68 -17.65 -10.71
N PHE A 46 16.60 -18.53 -9.71
CA PHE A 46 17.43 -19.73 -9.59
C PHE A 46 16.52 -20.93 -9.37
N ALA A 47 16.89 -22.09 -9.89
CA ALA A 47 16.11 -23.29 -9.65
C ALA A 47 16.97 -24.56 -9.68
N THR A 48 16.61 -25.49 -8.82
CA THR A 48 16.99 -26.91 -8.85
C THR A 48 15.70 -27.73 -8.70
N PRO A 49 15.74 -29.05 -8.92
CA PRO A 49 14.54 -29.89 -8.74
C PRO A 49 13.89 -29.78 -7.35
N ARG A 50 14.64 -29.45 -6.30
CA ARG A 50 14.14 -29.33 -4.92
C ARG A 50 14.09 -27.90 -4.37
N ARG A 51 14.34 -26.90 -5.22
CA ARG A 51 14.37 -25.48 -4.79
C ARG A 51 14.04 -24.54 -5.93
N LEU A 52 13.12 -23.61 -5.68
CA LEU A 52 12.88 -22.44 -6.52
C LEU A 52 13.29 -21.19 -5.73
N ALA A 53 14.03 -20.28 -6.33
CA ALA A 53 14.45 -19.05 -5.68
C ALA A 53 14.33 -17.83 -6.59
N LEU A 54 14.04 -16.69 -5.98
CA LEU A 54 13.92 -15.38 -6.62
C LEU A 54 14.68 -14.35 -5.79
N LEU A 55 15.67 -13.71 -6.40
CA LEU A 55 16.36 -12.55 -5.86
C LEU A 55 15.81 -11.29 -6.52
N LEU A 56 15.27 -10.38 -5.71
CA LEU A 56 14.83 -9.05 -6.14
C LEU A 56 15.75 -8.01 -5.52
N ARG A 57 16.36 -7.18 -6.37
CA ARG A 57 17.21 -6.07 -5.93
C ARG A 57 16.36 -4.88 -5.49
N ASP A 58 16.89 -4.06 -4.60
CA ASP A 58 16.33 -2.73 -4.27
C ASP A 58 14.83 -2.73 -3.90
N VAL A 59 14.42 -3.66 -3.03
CA VAL A 59 13.04 -3.72 -2.53
C VAL A 59 12.90 -2.75 -1.34
N PRO A 60 11.91 -1.84 -1.31
CA PRO A 60 11.66 -1.00 -0.14
C PRO A 60 11.34 -1.85 1.09
N ALA A 61 11.94 -1.52 2.24
CA ALA A 61 11.68 -2.22 3.51
C ALA A 61 10.24 -2.00 4.04
N ARG A 62 9.55 -0.97 3.55
CA ARG A 62 8.17 -0.66 3.86
C ARG A 62 7.50 0.00 2.67
N GLN A 63 6.18 -0.09 2.61
CA GLN A 63 5.40 0.65 1.62
C GLN A 63 5.65 2.16 1.78
N PRO A 64 5.65 2.93 0.68
CA PRO A 64 5.77 4.38 0.78
C PRO A 64 4.60 4.93 1.61
N ASP A 65 4.90 5.93 2.43
CA ASP A 65 3.87 6.64 3.19
C ASP A 65 2.84 7.18 2.21
N SER A 66 1.57 6.89 2.46
CA SER A 66 0.48 7.43 1.66
C SER A 66 -0.61 7.97 2.57
N MET A 67 -1.24 9.04 2.11
CA MET A 67 -2.27 9.76 2.85
C MET A 67 -3.58 9.58 2.13
N LEU A 68 -4.60 9.15 2.86
CA LEU A 68 -5.97 9.13 2.41
C LEU A 68 -6.59 10.51 2.64
N GLU A 69 -7.04 11.16 1.56
CA GLU A 69 -7.84 12.37 1.62
C GLU A 69 -9.32 12.02 1.53
N ILE A 70 -10.09 12.36 2.56
CA ILE A 70 -11.54 12.06 2.61
C ILE A 70 -12.31 13.38 2.54
N PRO A 71 -13.22 13.55 1.57
CA PRO A 71 -14.12 14.69 1.53
C PRO A 71 -15.19 14.55 2.62
N GLY A 72 -15.48 15.67 3.27
CA GLY A 72 -16.44 15.82 4.34
C GLY A 72 -17.58 16.76 3.97
N PRO A 73 -18.29 17.30 4.97
CA PRO A 73 -19.40 18.21 4.71
C PRO A 73 -18.92 19.54 4.09
N PRO A 74 -19.81 20.25 3.36
CA PRO A 74 -19.56 21.64 2.97
C PRO A 74 -19.23 22.51 4.19
N VAL A 75 -18.37 23.51 4.00
CA VAL A 75 -17.94 24.45 5.05
C VAL A 75 -19.12 25.09 5.77
N ALA A 76 -20.15 25.47 5.01
CA ALA A 76 -21.36 26.09 5.54
C ALA A 76 -22.16 25.19 6.50
N LEU A 77 -21.97 23.87 6.43
CA LEU A 77 -22.56 22.90 7.36
C LEU A 77 -21.57 22.49 8.44
N ALA A 78 -20.27 22.57 8.18
CA ALA A 78 -19.20 22.18 9.09
C ALA A 78 -18.95 23.22 10.19
N TYR A 79 -19.09 24.51 9.87
CA TYR A 79 -18.84 25.62 10.79
C TYR A 79 -20.03 26.57 10.86
N ASP A 80 -20.31 27.08 12.06
CA ASP A 80 -21.33 28.11 12.25
C ASP A 80 -20.82 29.51 11.87
N ARG A 81 -21.70 30.52 11.97
CA ARG A 81 -21.36 31.92 11.66
C ARG A 81 -20.27 32.51 12.55
N ALA A 82 -19.98 31.91 13.71
CA ALA A 82 -18.91 32.30 14.62
C ALA A 82 -17.62 31.51 14.37
N GLY A 83 -17.57 30.69 13.32
CA GLY A 83 -16.43 29.83 12.99
C GLY A 83 -16.30 28.60 13.89
N ARG A 84 -17.31 28.30 14.71
CA ARG A 84 -17.26 27.14 15.62
C ARG A 84 -17.72 25.88 14.89
N PRO A 85 -17.06 24.74 15.14
CA PRO A 85 -17.41 23.47 14.51
C PRO A 85 -18.80 23.00 14.95
N THR A 86 -19.62 22.62 13.99
CA THR A 86 -20.95 22.06 14.23
C THR A 86 -20.88 20.57 14.54
N ARG A 87 -22.04 19.97 14.85
CA ARG A 87 -22.18 18.51 14.95
C ARG A 87 -21.74 17.78 13.69
N ALA A 88 -21.86 18.39 12.50
CA ALA A 88 -21.45 17.78 11.24
C ALA A 88 -19.92 17.63 11.17
N ALA A 89 -19.16 18.67 11.51
CA ALA A 89 -17.69 18.60 11.57
C ALA A 89 -17.21 17.62 12.64
N ILE A 90 -17.81 17.65 13.84
CA ILE A 90 -17.44 16.75 14.96
C ILE A 90 -17.74 15.29 14.61
N GLY A 91 -18.90 15.01 14.04
CA GLY A 91 -19.26 13.68 13.58
C GLY A 91 -18.35 13.19 12.46
N PHE A 92 -17.98 14.07 11.53
CA PHE A 92 -17.05 13.75 10.45
C PHE A 92 -15.65 13.38 10.97
N ALA A 93 -15.05 14.22 11.82
CA ALA A 93 -13.75 13.96 12.43
C ALA A 93 -13.72 12.61 13.16
N ARG A 94 -14.73 12.34 13.99
CA ARG A 94 -14.87 11.06 14.71
C ARG A 94 -15.02 9.86 13.77
N ARG A 95 -15.85 9.97 12.74
CA ARG A 95 -16.07 8.88 11.75
C ARG A 95 -14.79 8.54 10.99
N VAL A 96 -13.99 9.56 10.65
CA VAL A 96 -12.74 9.36 9.93
C VAL A 96 -11.59 8.97 10.86
N GLY A 97 -11.71 9.26 12.16
CA GLY A 97 -10.72 8.94 13.18
C GLY A 97 -9.58 9.96 13.25
N VAL A 98 -9.86 11.23 12.97
CA VAL A 98 -8.91 12.34 13.07
C VAL A 98 -9.38 13.34 14.12
N ASP A 99 -8.45 14.15 14.65
CA ASP A 99 -8.82 15.29 15.49
C ASP A 99 -9.56 16.33 14.63
N LEU A 100 -10.51 17.02 15.25
CA LEU A 100 -11.24 18.14 14.65
C LEU A 100 -10.28 19.25 14.18
N ALA A 101 -9.20 19.46 14.93
CA ALA A 101 -8.16 20.43 14.59
C ALA A 101 -7.33 20.03 13.35
N ALA A 102 -7.36 18.76 12.95
CA ALA A 102 -6.66 18.24 11.77
C ALA A 102 -7.52 18.32 10.49
N LEU A 103 -8.73 18.88 10.57
CA LEU A 103 -9.59 19.10 9.41
C LEU A 103 -9.09 20.31 8.60
N GLU A 104 -9.03 20.13 7.28
CA GLU A 104 -8.64 21.18 6.35
C GLU A 104 -9.83 21.66 5.54
N THR A 105 -9.76 22.88 5.02
CA THR A 105 -10.82 23.45 4.18
C THR A 105 -10.28 23.72 2.78
N ARG A 106 -10.91 23.14 1.75
CA ARG A 106 -10.53 23.32 0.33
C ARG A 106 -11.80 23.41 -0.51
N ASP A 107 -11.90 24.43 -1.36
CA ASP A 107 -13.03 24.63 -2.29
C ASP A 107 -14.42 24.47 -1.64
N ALA A 108 -14.64 25.20 -0.54
CA ALA A 108 -15.86 25.17 0.27
C ALA A 108 -16.24 23.79 0.86
N THR A 109 -15.30 22.84 0.89
CA THR A 109 -15.46 21.49 1.46
C THR A 109 -14.46 21.26 2.59
N VAL A 110 -14.90 20.57 3.64
CA VAL A 110 -14.01 20.13 4.71
C VAL A 110 -13.39 18.79 4.34
N TRP A 111 -12.08 18.64 4.55
CA TRP A 111 -11.31 17.45 4.22
C TRP A 111 -10.61 16.91 5.45
N ALA A 112 -10.52 15.59 5.54
CA ALA A 112 -9.67 14.91 6.52
C ALA A 112 -8.51 14.24 5.79
N ARG A 113 -7.30 14.37 6.35
CA ARG A 113 -6.10 13.66 5.89
C ARG A 113 -5.65 12.71 6.97
N LYS A 114 -5.45 11.44 6.63
CA LYS A 114 -4.87 10.45 7.54
C LYS A 114 -4.01 9.45 6.79
N PRO A 115 -3.09 8.74 7.46
CA PRO A 115 -2.37 7.64 6.83
C PRO A 115 -3.34 6.62 6.20
N ASP A 116 -3.03 6.20 4.98
CA ASP A 116 -3.67 5.06 4.32
C ASP A 116 -3.34 3.80 5.14
N PRO A 117 -4.35 3.02 5.59
CA PRO A 117 -4.12 1.81 6.40
C PRO A 117 -3.43 0.67 5.64
#